data_AF-A0A835GW74-F1
#
_entry.id   AF-A0A835GW74-F1
#
_cell.length_a   1.000
_cell.length_b   1.000
_cell.length_c   1.000
_cell.angle_alpha   90.00
_cell.angle_beta   90.00
_cell.angle_gamma   90.00
#
_symmetry.space_group_name_H-M   'P 1'
#
loop_
_entity.id
_entity.type
_entity.pdbx_description
1 polymer ?
#
loop_
_entity_poly.entity_id
_entity_poly.type
_entity_poly.pdbx_seq_one_letter_code
_entity_poly.pdbx_strand_id
1 'polypeptide(L)'
;RVIWLGDLNYCLNLSYEKARELISKKEWSKLAEKDQLVRELKKDRAFDGWTEGSLNFPRHTNMRLILLDIVERIQRPRDKYLHGTCDRILSFGKGLKLVSYKRTKKMLSDHRPVTAVYVAEVEVFCHRKLQKALTYTDAEMEDDDVIEDMELYGEVFILPYA
;
A
#
# COMPACT_ATOMS: atom_id res chain seq x y z
N ARG A 1 -10.64 -5.88 7.29
CA ARG A 1 -9.26 -5.34 7.22
C ARG A 1 -8.81 -5.47 5.80
N VAL A 2 -8.20 -4.45 5.23
CA VAL A 2 -7.79 -4.48 3.82
C VAL A 2 -6.38 -3.94 3.69
N ILE A 3 -5.54 -4.64 2.91
CA ILE A 3 -4.26 -4.14 2.44
C ILE A 3 -4.40 -3.95 0.93
N TRP A 4 -4.05 -2.76 0.45
CA TRP A 4 -4.04 -2.43 -0.97
C TRP A 4 -2.61 -2.09 -1.37
N LEU A 5 -2.08 -2.78 -2.38
CA LEU A 5 -0.70 -2.58 -2.80
C LEU A 5 -0.55 -2.67 -4.32
N GLY A 6 0.42 -1.94 -4.84
CA GLY A 6 0.77 -1.97 -6.26
C GLY A 6 1.32 -0.64 -6.74
N ASP A 7 1.49 -0.55 -8.05
CA ASP A 7 1.78 0.72 -8.72
C ASP A 7 0.50 1.55 -8.82
N LEU A 8 0.36 2.54 -7.94
CA LEU A 8 -0.78 3.45 -7.92
C LEU A 8 -0.59 4.68 -8.83
N ASN A 9 0.59 4.84 -9.45
CA ASN A 9 0.92 5.90 -10.39
C ASN A 9 0.67 7.36 -9.92
N TYR A 10 0.63 7.59 -8.61
CA TYR A 10 0.56 8.95 -8.08
C TYR A 10 1.90 9.68 -8.20
N CYS A 11 1.84 10.89 -8.77
CA CYS A 11 3.00 11.69 -9.11
C CYS A 11 3.29 12.78 -8.07
N LEU A 12 4.40 13.51 -8.26
CA LEU A 12 4.71 14.69 -7.47
C LEU A 12 4.28 15.95 -8.18
N ASN A 13 3.58 16.82 -7.46
CA ASN A 13 3.24 18.14 -7.95
C ASN A 13 4.40 19.14 -7.74
N LEU A 14 5.56 18.84 -8.32
CA LEU A 14 6.79 19.65 -8.29
C LEU A 14 7.50 19.62 -9.64
N SER A 15 8.20 20.71 -9.96
CA SER A 15 9.18 20.69 -11.04
C SER A 15 10.39 19.84 -10.64
N TYR A 16 11.12 19.38 -11.65
CA TYR A 16 12.33 18.58 -11.46
C TYR A 16 13.37 19.28 -10.57
N GLU A 17 13.65 20.56 -10.83
CA GLU A 17 14.69 21.32 -10.12
C GLU A 17 14.37 21.39 -8.63
N LYS A 18 13.11 21.68 -8.29
CA LYS A 18 12.63 21.75 -6.90
C LYS A 18 12.65 20.38 -6.24
N ALA A 19 12.22 19.34 -6.94
CA ALA A 19 12.26 17.97 -6.40
C ALA A 19 13.71 17.54 -6.11
N ARG A 20 14.64 17.84 -7.02
CA ARG A 20 16.07 17.56 -6.87
C ARG A 20 16.68 18.27 -5.68
N GLU A 21 16.34 19.54 -5.48
CA GLU A 21 16.80 20.35 -4.35
C GLU A 21 16.33 19.78 -3.01
N LEU A 22 15.06 19.43 -2.90
CA LEU A 22 14.52 18.85 -1.67
C LEU A 22 15.11 17.47 -1.38
N ILE A 23 15.35 16.65 -2.42
CA ILE A 23 16.00 15.34 -2.29
C ILE A 23 17.45 15.50 -1.82
N SER A 24 18.21 16.45 -2.38
CA SER A 24 19.62 16.67 -1.99
C SER A 24 19.74 17.15 -0.53
N LYS A 25 18.78 17.97 -0.08
CA LYS A 25 18.66 18.42 1.31
C LYS A 25 18.01 17.40 2.25
N LYS A 26 17.56 16.24 1.73
CA LYS A 26 16.83 15.19 2.47
C LYS A 26 15.56 15.71 3.17
N GLU A 27 14.89 16.70 2.59
CA GLU A 27 13.66 17.30 3.13
C GLU A 27 12.43 16.45 2.76
N TRP A 28 12.36 15.22 3.30
CA TRP A 28 11.32 14.24 2.97
C TRP A 28 9.91 14.72 3.29
N SER A 29 9.72 15.45 4.39
CA SER A 29 8.41 15.98 4.78
C SER A 29 7.85 16.94 3.72
N LYS A 30 8.66 17.89 3.23
CA LYS A 30 8.24 18.83 2.18
C LYS A 30 7.97 18.11 0.86
N LEU A 31 8.70 17.04 0.58
CA LEU A 31 8.49 16.16 -0.56
C LEU A 31 7.17 15.38 -0.46
N ALA A 32 6.78 14.94 0.74
CA ALA A 32 5.52 14.22 1.00
C ALA A 32 4.30 15.14 0.89
N GLU A 33 4.41 16.41 1.29
CA GLU A 33 3.33 17.40 1.13
C GLU A 33 2.92 17.65 -0.33
N LYS A 34 3.84 17.38 -1.28
CA LYS A 34 3.61 17.53 -2.72
C LYS A 34 3.24 16.23 -3.42
N ASP A 35 3.11 15.14 -2.67
CA ASP A 35 2.72 13.83 -3.16
C ASP A 35 1.20 13.80 -3.42
N GLN A 36 0.80 13.35 -4.62
CA GLN A 36 -0.61 13.32 -4.97
C GLN A 36 -1.40 12.32 -4.11
N LEU A 37 -0.84 11.15 -3.78
CA LEU A 37 -1.53 10.16 -2.94
C LEU A 37 -1.71 10.66 -1.51
N VAL A 38 -0.75 11.40 -0.96
CA VAL A 38 -0.90 12.04 0.36
C VAL A 38 -2.11 12.98 0.40
N ARG A 39 -2.49 13.59 -0.73
CA ARG A 39 -3.73 14.37 -0.80
C ARG A 39 -4.96 13.48 -0.89
N GLU A 40 -4.89 12.36 -1.60
CA GLU A 40 -6.01 11.41 -1.71
C GLU A 40 -6.29 10.61 -0.43
N LEU A 41 -5.34 10.55 0.51
CA LEU A 41 -5.54 9.98 1.85
C LEU A 41 -6.30 10.92 2.82
N LYS A 42 -6.58 12.16 2.41
CA LYS A 42 -7.32 13.11 3.26
C LYS A 42 -8.82 12.77 3.28
N LYS A 43 -9.51 13.33 4.28
CA LYS A 43 -10.97 13.24 4.39
C LYS A 43 -11.66 13.69 3.10
N ASP A 44 -12.73 13.00 2.72
CA ASP A 44 -13.56 13.30 1.54
C ASP A 44 -12.80 13.15 0.20
N ARG A 45 -11.85 12.22 0.13
CA ARG A 45 -11.04 11.88 -1.08
C ARG A 45 -11.03 10.38 -1.35
N ALA A 46 -10.34 9.96 -2.42
CA ALA A 46 -10.39 8.59 -2.93
C ALA A 46 -9.99 7.51 -1.90
N PHE A 47 -9.07 7.82 -0.98
CA PHE A 47 -8.59 6.92 0.05
C PHE A 47 -8.91 7.44 1.45
N ASP A 48 -10.09 8.05 1.65
CA ASP A 48 -10.54 8.46 2.99
C ASP A 48 -10.60 7.26 3.96
N GLY A 49 -10.06 7.45 5.16
CA GLY A 49 -9.92 6.42 6.20
C GLY A 49 -8.81 5.39 5.96
N TRP A 50 -8.11 5.44 4.82
CA TRP A 50 -6.92 4.62 4.59
C TRP A 50 -5.69 5.23 5.24
N THR A 51 -4.69 4.39 5.48
CA THR A 51 -3.43 4.77 6.11
C THR A 51 -2.24 4.25 5.30
N GLU A 52 -1.15 5.00 5.30
CA GLU A 52 0.12 4.61 4.69
C GLU A 52 1.26 4.78 5.71
N GLY A 53 2.31 3.98 5.58
CA GLY A 53 3.55 4.20 6.32
C GLY A 53 4.28 5.49 5.93
N SER A 54 5.08 6.04 6.85
CA SER A 54 5.87 7.24 6.58
C SER A 54 6.91 7.02 5.48
N LEU A 55 6.90 7.86 4.46
CA LEU A 55 7.86 7.84 3.34
C LEU A 55 9.22 8.44 3.76
N ASN A 56 9.98 7.70 4.56
CA ASN A 56 11.30 8.12 5.06
C ASN A 56 12.47 7.70 4.15
N PHE A 57 12.19 7.37 2.89
CA PHE A 57 13.19 6.92 1.93
C PHE A 57 13.08 7.72 0.62
N PRO A 58 14.23 7.96 -0.07
CA PRO A 58 14.22 8.62 -1.36
C PRO A 58 13.37 7.85 -2.35
N ARG A 59 12.48 8.59 -3.02
CA ARG A 59 11.59 8.08 -4.07
C ARG A 59 12.35 7.50 -5.26
N HIS A 60 13.51 8.08 -5.57
CA HIS A 60 14.44 7.59 -6.58
C HIS A 60 15.83 7.44 -5.96
N THR A 61 16.43 6.25 -6.01
CA THR A 61 17.70 6.01 -5.25
C THR A 61 18.96 6.46 -5.99
N ASN A 62 18.85 6.88 -7.24
CA ASN A 62 20.03 7.20 -8.02
C ASN A 62 19.75 8.42 -8.88
N MET A 63 20.55 9.47 -8.71
CA MET A 63 20.54 10.65 -9.58
C MET A 63 20.72 10.24 -11.05
N ARG A 64 21.45 9.16 -11.31
CA ARG A 64 21.61 8.58 -12.66
C ARG A 64 20.31 8.00 -13.22
N LEU A 65 19.47 7.38 -12.39
CA LEU A 65 18.17 6.87 -12.83
C LEU A 65 17.17 8.01 -12.99
N ILE A 66 17.22 9.01 -12.11
CA ILE A 66 16.49 10.26 -12.29
C ILE A 66 16.89 10.92 -13.62
N LEU A 67 18.19 10.97 -13.94
CA LEU A 67 18.70 11.51 -15.20
C LEU A 67 18.32 10.66 -16.41
N LEU A 68 18.37 9.33 -16.33
CA LEU A 68 17.96 8.43 -17.42
C LEU A 68 16.47 8.55 -17.71
N ASP A 69 15.65 8.53 -16.66
CA ASP A 69 14.20 8.75 -16.73
C ASP A 69 13.86 10.11 -17.35
N ILE A 70 14.66 11.14 -17.01
CA ILE A 70 14.54 12.48 -17.58
C ILE A 70 15.02 12.54 -19.04
N VAL A 71 16.11 11.88 -19.41
CA VAL A 71 16.59 11.90 -20.81
C VAL A 71 15.59 11.22 -21.73
N GLU A 72 14.99 10.11 -21.29
CA GLU A 72 13.91 9.44 -22.02
C GLU A 72 12.63 10.29 -22.07
N ARG A 73 12.32 11.05 -21.01
CA ARG A 73 11.08 11.86 -20.93
C ARG A 73 11.20 13.28 -21.47
N ILE A 74 12.38 13.89 -21.54
CA ILE A 74 12.62 15.17 -22.25
C ILE A 74 12.29 15.02 -23.74
N GLN A 75 12.43 13.80 -24.29
CA GLN A 75 11.99 13.50 -25.65
C GLN A 75 10.45 13.46 -25.79
N ARG A 76 9.69 13.45 -24.68
CA ARG A 76 8.23 13.47 -24.62
C ARG A 76 7.74 14.74 -23.91
N PRO A 77 7.54 15.86 -24.64
CA PRO A 77 7.24 17.18 -24.09
C PRO A 77 5.91 17.32 -23.30
N ARG A 78 5.14 16.24 -23.12
CA ARG A 78 3.87 16.23 -22.37
C ARG A 78 4.05 15.94 -20.88
N ASP A 79 5.18 15.38 -20.45
CA ASP A 79 5.38 14.90 -19.08
C ASP A 79 6.15 15.94 -18.25
N LYS A 80 5.49 17.04 -17.89
CA LYS A 80 6.07 18.13 -17.06
C LYS A 80 6.23 17.77 -15.57
N TYR A 81 5.77 16.58 -15.16
CA TYR A 81 5.73 16.17 -13.76
C TYR A 81 6.66 14.99 -13.52
N LEU A 82 7.40 15.04 -12.40
CA LEU A 82 8.19 13.90 -11.97
C LEU A 82 7.24 12.81 -11.47
N HIS A 83 7.15 11.71 -12.22
CA HIS A 83 6.45 10.52 -11.76
C HIS A 83 7.04 10.08 -10.41
N GLY A 84 6.17 9.97 -9.42
CA GLY A 84 6.52 9.70 -8.03
C GLY A 84 6.89 8.23 -7.83
N THR A 85 7.10 7.84 -6.57
CA THR A 85 7.08 6.41 -6.22
C THR A 85 5.69 5.87 -6.51
N CYS A 86 5.62 5.16 -7.62
CA CYS A 86 4.51 4.37 -8.13
C CYS A 86 4.06 3.30 -7.13
N ASP A 87 5.02 2.57 -6.56
CA ASP A 87 4.74 1.43 -5.69
C ASP A 87 4.37 1.88 -4.27
N ARG A 88 3.14 1.61 -3.83
CA ARG A 88 2.59 2.04 -2.53
C ARG A 88 1.86 0.89 -1.84
N ILE A 89 1.82 0.92 -0.51
CA ILE A 89 1.09 -0.05 0.31
C ILE A 89 0.22 0.71 1.30
N LEU A 90 -1.09 0.57 1.16
CA LEU A 90 -2.11 1.20 1.98
C LEU A 90 -2.81 0.16 2.86
N SER A 91 -3.28 0.58 4.03
CA SER A 91 -4.06 -0.25 4.95
C SER A 91 -5.35 0.44 5.39
N PHE A 92 -6.43 -0.33 5.48
CA PHE A 92 -7.75 0.13 5.93
C PHE A 92 -8.37 -0.81 6.98
N GLY A 93 -9.03 -0.20 7.96
CA GLY A 93 -9.72 -0.88 9.06
C GLY A 93 -8.88 -1.05 10.33
N LYS A 94 -9.55 -1.45 11.42
CA LYS A 94 -8.94 -1.60 12.76
C LYS A 94 -8.17 -2.92 12.91
N GLY A 95 -7.24 -2.96 13.86
CA GLY A 95 -6.47 -4.17 14.21
C GLY A 95 -5.34 -4.50 13.24
N LEU A 96 -4.90 -3.54 12.41
CA LEU A 96 -3.64 -3.60 11.66
C LEU A 96 -2.68 -2.55 12.24
N LYS A 97 -1.51 -2.99 12.70
CA LYS A 97 -0.44 -2.10 13.17
C LYS A 97 0.78 -2.24 12.28
N LEU A 98 1.15 -1.17 11.58
CA LEU A 98 2.36 -1.13 10.77
C LEU A 98 3.60 -1.19 11.66
N VAL A 99 4.50 -2.13 11.39
CA VAL A 99 5.79 -2.33 12.09
C VAL A 99 6.95 -1.76 11.28
N SER A 100 6.92 -1.95 9.96
CA SER A 100 8.01 -1.53 9.08
C SER A 100 7.46 -1.17 7.71
N TYR A 101 7.92 -0.06 7.15
CA TYR A 101 7.65 0.33 5.77
C TYR A 101 8.95 0.77 5.11
N LYS A 102 9.42 0.01 4.12
CA LYS A 102 10.77 0.14 3.58
C LYS A 102 10.81 -0.14 2.09
N ARG A 103 11.70 0.56 1.41
CA ARG A 103 12.05 0.32 0.02
C ARG A 103 13.42 -0.36 -0.09
N THR A 104 13.50 -1.40 -0.92
CA THR A 104 14.73 -2.15 -1.16
C THR A 104 15.57 -1.49 -2.28
N LYS A 105 16.90 -1.56 -2.16
CA LYS A 105 17.84 -0.98 -3.15
C LYS A 105 18.16 -1.91 -4.34
N LYS A 106 17.48 -3.06 -4.47
CA LYS A 106 17.67 -3.99 -5.58
C LYS A 106 17.35 -3.30 -6.92
N MET A 107 18.17 -3.54 -7.93
CA MET A 107 18.13 -2.86 -9.24
C MET A 107 17.76 -3.84 -10.37
N LEU A 108 16.81 -4.75 -10.10
CA LEU A 108 16.39 -5.77 -11.08
C LEU A 108 15.40 -5.23 -12.12
N SER A 109 14.75 -4.11 -11.83
CA SER A 109 13.85 -3.35 -12.71
C SER A 109 14.12 -1.85 -12.48
N ASP A 110 13.49 -0.99 -13.27
CA ASP A 110 13.30 0.45 -13.04
C ASP A 110 12.50 0.76 -11.76
N HIS A 111 11.58 -0.12 -11.35
CA HIS A 111 10.88 -0.08 -10.06
C HIS A 111 11.74 -0.61 -8.90
N ARG A 112 11.46 -0.13 -7.69
CA ARG A 112 12.19 -0.53 -6.47
C ARG A 112 11.21 -1.20 -5.52
N PRO A 113 11.40 -2.48 -5.16
CA PRO A 113 10.45 -3.19 -4.30
C PRO A 113 10.18 -2.44 -3.00
N VAL A 114 8.90 -2.20 -2.73
CA VAL A 114 8.39 -1.63 -1.47
C VAL A 114 7.83 -2.76 -0.62
N THR A 115 8.11 -2.71 0.68
CA THR A 115 7.75 -3.75 1.65
C THR A 115 7.12 -3.11 2.87
N ALA A 116 6.02 -3.70 3.34
CA ALA A 116 5.36 -3.33 4.58
C ALA A 116 5.19 -4.59 5.45
N VAL A 117 5.43 -4.44 6.75
CA VAL A 117 5.23 -5.50 7.74
C VAL A 117 4.18 -5.01 8.72
N TYR A 118 3.13 -5.81 8.93
CA TYR A 118 2.03 -5.50 9.82
C TYR A 118 1.90 -6.57 10.92
N VAL A 119 1.46 -6.13 12.09
CA VAL A 119 0.86 -7.00 13.11
C VAL A 119 -0.65 -6.91 12.95
N ALA A 120 -1.33 -8.06 12.87
CA ALA A 120 -2.78 -8.15 12.69
C ALA A 120 -3.43 -8.84 13.90
N GLU A 121 -4.45 -8.23 14.48
CA GLU A 121 -5.19 -8.76 15.63
C GLU A 121 -6.20 -9.84 15.22
N VAL A 122 -5.84 -11.10 15.06
CA VAL A 122 -6.81 -12.12 14.62
C VAL A 122 -7.74 -12.57 15.75
N GLU A 123 -9.03 -12.72 15.45
CA GLU A 123 -9.92 -13.47 16.33
C GLU A 123 -9.66 -14.96 16.13
N VAL A 124 -9.31 -15.65 17.22
CA VAL A 124 -9.07 -17.08 17.20
C VAL A 124 -10.32 -17.79 17.70
N PHE A 125 -11.03 -18.44 16.78
CA PHE A 125 -12.18 -19.25 17.15
C PHE A 125 -11.71 -20.55 17.81
N CYS A 126 -12.17 -20.78 19.04
CA CYS A 126 -12.02 -22.07 19.68
C CYS A 126 -13.18 -22.97 19.22
N HIS A 127 -12.87 -24.05 18.51
CA HIS A 127 -13.86 -24.98 17.96
C HIS A 127 -14.93 -25.39 18.98
N ARG A 128 -14.55 -25.70 20.23
CA ARG A 128 -15.48 -26.06 21.31
C ARG A 128 -16.40 -24.91 21.75
N LYS A 129 -15.92 -23.66 21.74
CA LYS A 129 -16.74 -22.49 22.10
C LYS A 129 -17.68 -22.10 20.96
N LEU A 130 -17.20 -22.22 19.72
CA LEU A 130 -18.01 -22.04 18.52
C LEU A 130 -19.14 -23.08 18.47
N GLN A 131 -18.82 -24.37 18.65
CA GLN A 131 -19.82 -25.43 18.71
C GLN A 131 -20.86 -25.16 19.79
N LYS A 132 -20.45 -24.81 21.02
CA LYS A 132 -21.42 -24.47 22.08
C LYS A 132 -22.31 -23.27 21.74
N ALA A 133 -21.78 -22.24 21.06
CA ALA A 133 -22.56 -21.09 20.64
C ALA A 133 -23.53 -21.45 19.51
N LEU A 134 -23.07 -22.22 18.52
CA LEU A 134 -23.89 -22.71 17.39
C LEU A 134 -25.03 -23.62 17.88
N THR A 135 -24.76 -24.55 18.81
CA THR A 135 -25.80 -25.40 19.39
C THR A 135 -26.84 -24.59 20.18
N TYR A 136 -26.44 -23.46 20.78
CA TYR A 136 -27.37 -22.59 21.49
C TYR A 136 -28.25 -21.78 20.53
N THR A 137 -27.71 -21.36 19.38
CA THR A 137 -28.47 -20.66 18.34
C THR A 137 -29.36 -21.61 17.54
N ASP A 138 -28.92 -22.84 17.26
CA ASP A 138 -29.74 -23.87 16.60
C ASP A 138 -30.92 -24.30 17.49
N ALA A 139 -30.74 -24.35 18.81
CA ALA A 139 -31.81 -24.63 19.75
C ALA A 139 -32.89 -23.53 19.82
N GLU A 140 -32.60 -22.32 19.30
CA GLU A 140 -33.57 -21.22 19.15
C GLU A 140 -34.10 -21.08 17.71
N MET A 141 -33.56 -21.85 16.76
CA MET A 141 -33.86 -21.79 15.31
C MET A 141 -34.49 -23.08 14.78
N GLU A 142 -35.31 -23.78 15.57
CA GLU A 142 -36.25 -24.76 15.02
C GLU A 142 -37.30 -24.02 14.15
N ASP A 143 -36.95 -23.77 12.88
CA ASP A 143 -37.80 -23.74 11.67
C ASP A 143 -37.12 -22.88 10.57
N ASP A 144 -36.25 -23.50 9.75
CA ASP A 144 -36.22 -23.43 8.27
C ASP A 144 -34.83 -23.74 7.67
N ASP A 145 -34.78 -24.92 7.04
CA ASP A 145 -33.97 -25.45 5.94
C ASP A 145 -32.44 -25.26 5.81
N VAL A 146 -31.83 -26.44 5.65
CA VAL A 146 -30.43 -26.85 5.42
C VAL A 146 -29.86 -26.36 4.09
N ILE A 147 -28.61 -25.88 4.08
CA ILE A 147 -27.65 -26.14 2.97
C ILE A 147 -26.24 -26.40 3.54
N GLU A 148 -25.68 -27.56 3.18
CA GLU A 148 -24.36 -28.09 3.54
C GLU A 148 -23.16 -27.42 2.83
N ASP A 149 -22.06 -27.34 3.59
CA ASP A 149 -20.63 -27.41 3.27
C ASP A 149 -19.98 -26.63 2.10
N MET A 150 -18.94 -25.87 2.47
CA MET A 150 -17.71 -25.75 1.67
C MET A 150 -16.51 -25.42 2.58
N GLU A 151 -15.60 -26.39 2.74
CA GLU A 151 -14.26 -26.18 3.31
C GLU A 151 -13.43 -25.26 2.38
N LEU A 152 -12.82 -24.21 2.94
CA LEU A 152 -11.85 -23.38 2.22
C LEU A 152 -10.52 -23.30 2.98
N TYR A 153 -9.56 -24.14 2.58
CA TYR A 153 -8.15 -23.94 2.90
C TYR A 153 -7.63 -22.77 2.07
N GLY A 154 -7.28 -21.66 2.72
CA GLY A 154 -6.72 -20.47 2.07
C GLY A 154 -5.27 -20.22 2.46
N GLU A 155 -4.31 -20.74 1.69
CA GLU A 155 -2.97 -20.16 1.63
C GLU A 155 -2.95 -19.09 0.52
N VAL A 156 -2.71 -17.83 0.90
CA VAL A 156 -2.60 -16.72 -0.05
C VAL A 156 -1.13 -16.58 -0.47
N PHE A 157 -0.78 -17.14 -1.62
CA PHE A 157 0.47 -16.83 -2.32
C PHE A 157 0.22 -15.71 -3.33
N ILE A 158 0.79 -14.52 -3.07
CA ILE A 158 0.85 -13.45 -4.05
C ILE A 158 2.14 -13.62 -4.84
N LEU A 159 2.03 -14.11 -6.07
CA LEU A 159 3.12 -14.08 -7.05
C LEU A 159 3.17 -12.70 -7.71
N PRO A 160 4.34 -12.07 -7.87
CA PRO A 160 4.47 -10.86 -8.66
C PRO A 160 4.29 -11.18 -10.15
N TYR A 161 3.45 -10.41 -10.84
CA TYR A 161 3.40 -10.43 -12.30
C TYR A 161 4.69 -9.83 -12.88
N ALA A 162 5.13 -10.44 -13.98
CA ALA A 162 6.33 -10.15 -14.75
C ALA A 162 6.23 -8.84 -15.55
#